data_AF-A0A7W0PZ09-F1
#
_entry.id   AF-A0A7W0PZ09-F1
#
_cell.length_a   1.000
_cell.length_b   1.000
_cell.length_c   1.000
_cell.angle_alpha   90.00
_cell.angle_beta   90.00
_cell.angle_gamma   90.00
#
_symmetry.space_group_name_H-M   'P 1'
#
loop_
_entity.id
_entity.type
_entity.pdbx_description
1 polymer ?
#
loop_
_entity_poly.entity_id
_entity_poly.type
_entity_poly.pdbx_seq_one_letter_code
_entity_poly.pdbx_strand_id
1 'polypeptide(L)'
;MKAGVAAGHPATCEAGIEILEDGGSAADAAVGACLASCVAETVMTGLLGGGHAIYWDAGSKQARNLDCFVAVPSGVGAPMVELQVPFGEELVHYAIGAASCGVPGVAAGLAELWRAHGRLPWERLVEPALQLARDGVPMPASHVRCLEMLESVLTLDAGARIYAPGG
;
A
#
# COMPACT_ATOMS: atom_id res chain seq x y z
N MET A 1 9.66 -5.35 26.63
CA MET A 1 9.35 -4.13 25.85
C MET A 1 7.88 -4.16 25.48
N LYS A 2 7.19 -3.01 25.46
CA LYS A 2 5.86 -2.92 24.85
C LYS A 2 6.02 -2.96 23.33
N ALA A 3 5.15 -3.69 22.62
CA ALA A 3 5.12 -3.65 21.17
C ALA A 3 4.63 -2.28 20.69
N GLY A 4 4.96 -1.89 19.45
CA GLY A 4 4.57 -0.61 18.88
C GLY A 4 4.48 -0.68 17.36
N VAL A 5 3.65 0.19 16.78
CA VAL A 5 3.42 0.32 15.34
C VAL A 5 3.55 1.79 14.98
N ALA A 6 4.17 2.06 13.83
CA ALA A 6 4.26 3.40 13.24
C ALA A 6 3.95 3.29 11.75
N ALA A 7 3.06 4.14 11.26
CA ALA A 7 2.62 4.19 9.88
C ALA A 7 2.16 5.61 9.49
N GLY A 8 1.90 5.84 8.19
CA GLY A 8 1.51 7.13 7.65
C GLY A 8 0.09 7.58 8.01
N HIS A 9 -0.77 6.64 8.42
CA HIS A 9 -2.17 6.90 8.74
C HIS A 9 -2.60 6.27 10.07
N PRO A 10 -3.45 6.94 10.90
CA PRO A 10 -3.96 6.40 12.15
C PRO A 10 -4.60 5.01 12.01
N ALA A 11 -5.53 4.84 11.06
CA ALA A 11 -6.16 3.54 10.78
C ALA A 11 -5.16 2.42 10.40
N THR A 12 -4.06 2.75 9.74
CA THR A 12 -2.98 1.80 9.43
C THR A 12 -2.25 1.36 10.71
N CYS A 13 -1.96 2.30 11.61
CA CYS A 13 -1.39 1.99 12.93
C CYS A 13 -2.35 1.15 13.76
N GLU A 14 -3.63 1.52 13.81
CA GLU A 14 -4.67 0.83 14.56
C GLU A 14 -4.82 -0.62 14.11
N ALA A 15 -4.87 -0.88 12.80
CA ALA A 15 -4.90 -2.23 12.26
C ALA A 15 -3.67 -3.06 12.70
N GLY A 16 -2.47 -2.49 12.65
CA GLY A 16 -1.27 -3.19 13.12
C GLY A 16 -1.28 -3.45 14.63
N ILE A 17 -1.79 -2.51 15.43
CA ILE A 17 -1.91 -2.65 16.89
C ILE A 17 -2.91 -3.74 17.23
N GLU A 18 -4.08 -3.74 16.59
CA GLU A 18 -5.13 -4.76 16.75
C GLU A 18 -4.57 -6.17 16.51
N ILE A 19 -3.78 -6.35 15.46
CA ILE A 19 -3.14 -7.63 15.16
C ILE A 19 -2.10 -8.05 16.24
N LEU A 20 -1.37 -7.10 16.83
CA LEU A 20 -0.46 -7.38 17.94
C LEU A 20 -1.23 -7.74 19.22
N GLU A 21 -2.35 -7.06 19.49
CA GLU A 21 -3.22 -7.32 20.65
C GLU A 21 -3.83 -8.73 20.58
N ASP A 22 -4.11 -9.22 19.37
CA ASP A 22 -4.55 -10.59 19.12
C ASP A 22 -3.44 -11.65 19.22
N GLY A 23 -2.22 -11.24 19.59
CA GLY A 23 -1.07 -12.15 19.78
C GLY A 23 -0.29 -12.45 18.49
N GLY A 24 -0.50 -11.67 17.43
CA GLY A 24 0.26 -11.76 16.19
C GLY A 24 1.75 -11.46 16.36
N SER A 25 2.54 -11.89 15.37
CA SER A 25 3.94 -11.51 15.28
C SER A 25 4.11 -10.08 14.72
N ALA A 26 5.35 -9.58 14.73
CA ALA A 26 5.67 -8.33 14.03
C ALA A 26 5.42 -8.43 12.51
N ALA A 27 5.55 -9.62 11.93
CA ALA A 27 5.23 -9.87 10.52
C ALA A 27 3.72 -9.83 10.28
N ASP A 28 2.91 -10.46 11.15
CA ASP A 28 1.43 -10.37 11.08
C ASP A 28 0.97 -8.91 11.15
N ALA A 29 1.51 -8.15 12.10
CA ALA A 29 1.17 -6.74 12.29
C ALA A 29 1.55 -5.88 11.07
N ALA A 30 2.73 -6.11 10.49
CA ALA A 30 3.17 -5.43 9.28
C ALA A 30 2.28 -5.77 8.07
N VAL A 31 1.84 -7.03 7.95
CA VAL A 31 0.92 -7.46 6.89
C VAL A 31 -0.45 -6.80 7.06
N GLY A 32 -1.05 -6.88 8.24
CA GLY A 32 -2.35 -6.26 8.53
C GLY A 32 -2.32 -4.74 8.33
N ALA A 33 -1.26 -4.08 8.81
CA ALA A 33 -1.05 -2.65 8.58
C ALA A 33 -0.90 -2.34 7.08
N CYS A 34 -0.08 -3.07 6.33
CA CYS A 34 0.10 -2.79 4.89
C CYS A 34 -1.21 -2.97 4.09
N LEU A 35 -2.01 -3.98 4.42
CA LEU A 35 -3.34 -4.16 3.83
C LEU A 35 -4.28 -3.00 4.16
N ALA A 36 -4.29 -2.54 5.42
CA ALA A 36 -5.07 -1.36 5.82
C ALA A 36 -4.58 -0.08 5.11
N SER A 37 -3.26 0.08 4.94
CA SER A 37 -2.65 1.20 4.20
C SER A 37 -3.10 1.26 2.75
N CYS A 38 -3.29 0.11 2.08
CA CYS A 38 -3.85 0.05 0.72
C CYS A 38 -5.27 0.62 0.61
N VAL A 39 -5.97 0.81 1.73
CA VAL A 39 -7.32 1.39 1.81
C VAL A 39 -7.29 2.81 2.37
N ALA A 40 -6.50 3.06 3.42
CA ALA A 40 -6.44 4.36 4.09
C ALA A 40 -5.51 5.37 3.41
N GLU A 41 -4.59 4.89 2.58
CA GLU A 41 -3.50 5.66 1.99
C GLU A 41 -3.46 5.45 0.48
N THR A 42 -4.62 5.38 -0.18
CA THR A 42 -4.74 4.96 -1.59
C THR A 42 -3.94 5.79 -2.60
N VAL A 43 -3.61 7.04 -2.24
CA VAL A 43 -2.77 7.95 -3.05
C VAL A 43 -1.26 7.71 -2.86
N MET A 44 -0.88 6.81 -1.94
CA MET A 44 0.51 6.49 -1.56
C MET A 44 0.83 5.00 -1.70
N THR A 45 -0.07 4.13 -1.21
CA THR A 45 0.11 2.68 -1.13
C THR A 45 -1.01 1.97 -1.87
N GLY A 46 -0.67 0.96 -2.66
CA GLY A 46 -1.66 0.15 -3.38
C GLY A 46 -1.31 -1.32 -3.40
N LEU A 47 -2.34 -2.17 -3.34
CA LEU A 47 -2.20 -3.64 -3.40
C LEU A 47 -1.54 -4.12 -4.71
N LEU A 48 -1.70 -3.33 -5.77
CA LEU A 48 -1.13 -3.57 -7.10
C LEU A 48 0.24 -2.89 -7.30
N GLY A 49 0.86 -2.42 -6.22
CA GLY A 49 2.18 -1.79 -6.25
C GLY A 49 3.33 -2.77 -6.05
N GLY A 50 4.47 -2.21 -5.65
CA GLY A 50 5.66 -2.93 -5.22
C GLY A 50 6.21 -2.37 -3.92
N GLY A 51 7.12 -3.11 -3.27
CA GLY A 51 7.75 -2.65 -2.03
C GLY A 51 8.85 -3.56 -1.52
N HIS A 52 9.42 -3.22 -0.37
CA HIS A 52 10.42 -4.00 0.33
C HIS A 52 9.97 -4.24 1.78
N ALA A 53 9.99 -5.49 2.23
CA ALA A 53 9.75 -5.82 3.62
C ALA A 53 11.07 -6.22 4.30
N ILE A 54 11.56 -5.35 5.19
CA ILE A 54 12.78 -5.62 5.97
C ILE A 54 12.37 -6.23 7.31
N TYR A 55 12.72 -7.50 7.51
CA TYR A 55 12.39 -8.25 8.72
C TYR A 55 13.64 -8.60 9.51
N TRP A 56 13.64 -8.25 10.80
CA TRP A 56 14.68 -8.66 11.75
C TRP A 56 14.21 -9.89 12.53
N ASP A 57 14.89 -11.01 12.34
CA ASP A 57 14.65 -12.22 13.11
C ASP A 57 15.53 -12.25 14.36
N ALA A 58 14.90 -12.09 15.53
CA ALA A 58 15.61 -12.03 16.81
C ALA A 58 16.27 -13.37 17.20
N GLY A 59 15.73 -14.50 16.72
CA GLY A 59 16.26 -15.83 17.04
C GLY A 59 17.61 -16.10 16.36
N SER A 60 17.66 -15.82 15.07
CA SER A 60 18.85 -15.97 14.22
C SER A 60 19.77 -14.75 14.23
N LYS A 61 19.29 -13.59 14.72
CA LYS A 61 19.96 -12.29 14.68
C LYS A 61 20.33 -11.85 13.27
N GLN A 62 19.42 -12.05 12.32
CA GLN A 62 19.60 -11.68 10.92
C GLN A 62 18.49 -10.75 10.45
N ALA A 63 18.87 -9.77 9.64
CA ALA A 63 17.94 -8.98 8.84
C ALA A 63 17.79 -9.62 7.46
N ARG A 64 16.56 -9.67 6.96
CA ARG A 64 16.24 -10.09 5.59
C ARG A 64 15.42 -9.01 4.92
N ASN A 65 15.72 -8.75 3.65
CA ASN A 65 14.89 -7.92 2.79
C ASN A 65 14.12 -8.84 1.85
N LEU A 66 12.80 -8.82 1.95
CA LEU A 66 11.93 -9.42 0.95
C LEU A 66 11.65 -8.35 -0.11
N ASP A 67 12.27 -8.51 -1.28
CA ASP A 67 12.00 -7.70 -2.45
C ASP A 67 10.67 -8.12 -3.08
N CYS A 68 9.69 -7.23 -2.95
CA CYS A 68 8.35 -7.36 -3.50
C CYS A 68 8.10 -6.23 -4.51
N PHE A 69 9.16 -5.70 -5.13
CA PHE A 69 9.04 -4.61 -6.08
C PHE A 69 8.34 -5.08 -7.37
N VAL A 70 7.89 -4.12 -8.18
CA VAL A 70 7.25 -4.45 -9.44
C VAL A 70 8.27 -5.03 -10.42
N ALA A 71 7.87 -6.05 -11.18
CA ALA A 71 8.70 -6.61 -12.24
C ALA A 71 8.28 -6.06 -13.61
N VAL A 72 9.24 -5.85 -14.51
CA VAL A 72 8.93 -5.47 -15.90
C VAL A 72 8.32 -6.68 -16.62
N PRO A 73 7.11 -6.55 -17.21
CA PRO A 73 6.50 -7.64 -17.97
C PRO A 73 7.37 -8.05 -19.16
N SER A 74 7.34 -9.33 -19.53
CA SER A 74 7.95 -9.79 -20.77
C SER A 74 7.14 -9.30 -21.98
N GLY A 75 7.79 -8.68 -22.97
CA GLY A 75 7.10 -8.19 -24.17
C GLY A 75 7.82 -7.05 -24.86
N VAL A 76 7.24 -6.58 -25.96
CA VAL A 76 7.66 -5.33 -26.61
C VAL A 76 6.98 -4.18 -25.88
N GLY A 77 7.75 -3.17 -25.48
CA GLY A 77 7.22 -1.97 -24.82
C GLY A 77 6.15 -1.27 -25.67
N ALA A 78 5.23 -0.58 -25.00
CA ALA A 78 4.23 0.26 -25.63
C ALA A 78 4.46 1.73 -25.24
N PRO A 79 4.03 2.70 -26.07
CA PRO A 79 4.13 4.11 -25.71
C PRO A 79 3.31 4.39 -24.45
N MET A 80 3.86 5.24 -23.57
CA MET A 80 3.16 5.79 -22.42
C MET A 80 2.56 7.15 -22.79
N VAL A 81 1.59 7.61 -22.00
CA VAL A 81 1.07 8.97 -22.12
C VAL A 81 1.80 9.83 -21.10
N GLU A 82 2.46 10.87 -21.60
CA GLU A 82 3.16 11.85 -20.76
C GLU A 82 2.18 12.90 -20.25
N LEU A 83 2.18 13.10 -18.94
CA LEU A 83 1.46 14.14 -18.23
C LEU A 83 2.44 15.03 -17.48
N GLN A 84 2.06 16.30 -17.33
CA GLN A 84 2.74 17.21 -16.42
C GLN A 84 1.87 17.39 -15.19
N VAL A 85 2.40 16.98 -14.04
CA VAL A 85 1.72 17.07 -12.77
C VAL A 85 2.39 18.17 -11.92
N PRO A 86 1.63 19.16 -11.41
CA PRO A 86 2.18 20.20 -10.57
C PRO A 86 2.47 19.65 -9.16
N PHE A 87 3.74 19.64 -8.77
CA PHE A 87 4.19 19.39 -7.40
C PHE A 87 4.71 20.71 -6.81
N GLY A 88 3.79 21.52 -6.27
CA GLY A 88 4.12 22.86 -5.82
C GLY A 88 4.49 23.78 -6.99
N GLU A 89 5.71 24.29 -7.01
CA GLU A 89 6.22 25.16 -8.09
C GLU A 89 6.87 24.37 -9.24
N GLU A 90 7.10 23.07 -9.09
CA GLU A 90 7.75 22.22 -10.08
C GLU A 90 6.73 21.39 -10.88
N LEU A 91 6.98 21.23 -12.18
CA LEU A 91 6.25 20.29 -13.03
C LEU A 91 7.02 18.97 -13.08
N VAL A 92 6.41 17.91 -12.55
CA VAL A 92 6.97 16.56 -12.60
C VAL A 92 6.43 15.83 -13.82
N HIS A 93 7.34 15.22 -14.57
CA HIS A 93 6.99 14.34 -15.68
C HIS A 93 6.39 13.04 -15.15
N TYR A 94 5.17 12.75 -15.57
CA TYR A 94 4.43 11.54 -15.20
C TYR A 94 4.13 10.74 -16.46
N ALA A 95 4.48 9.46 -16.46
CA ALA A 95 4.16 8.54 -17.55
C ALA A 95 3.06 7.58 -17.10
N ILE A 96 1.91 7.65 -17.75
CA ILE A 96 0.72 6.86 -17.41
C ILE A 96 0.32 5.89 -18.53
N GLY A 97 -0.69 5.08 -18.24
CA GLY A 97 -1.26 4.10 -19.16
C GLY A 97 -0.76 2.68 -18.89
N ALA A 98 -1.35 1.69 -19.54
CA ALA A 98 -1.05 0.28 -19.28
C ALA A 98 0.44 -0.08 -19.43
N ALA A 99 1.16 0.64 -20.30
CA ALA A 99 2.59 0.44 -20.52
C ALA A 99 3.46 0.83 -19.30
N SER A 100 2.98 1.71 -18.42
CA SER A 100 3.70 2.10 -17.19
C SER A 100 3.44 1.16 -16.01
N CYS A 101 2.55 0.17 -16.16
CA CYS A 101 2.26 -0.81 -15.11
C CYS A 101 3.26 -1.98 -15.13
N GLY A 102 4.00 -2.16 -14.04
CA GLY A 102 4.75 -3.38 -13.78
C GLY A 102 3.86 -4.51 -13.24
N VAL A 103 4.38 -5.74 -13.24
CA VAL A 103 3.74 -6.88 -12.55
C VAL A 103 3.76 -6.60 -11.03
N PRO A 104 2.60 -6.53 -10.35
CA PRO A 104 2.53 -6.20 -8.94
C PRO A 104 3.24 -7.21 -8.03
N GLY A 105 3.90 -6.72 -6.99
CA GLY A 105 4.63 -7.56 -6.03
C GLY A 105 4.06 -7.54 -4.60
N VAL A 106 3.32 -6.50 -4.20
CA VAL A 106 2.87 -6.33 -2.80
C VAL A 106 2.05 -7.53 -2.30
N ALA A 107 1.00 -7.94 -3.01
CA ALA A 107 0.14 -9.03 -2.54
C ALA A 107 0.91 -10.35 -2.32
N ALA A 108 1.78 -10.71 -3.27
CA ALA A 108 2.63 -11.91 -3.15
C ALA A 108 3.65 -11.75 -2.01
N GLY A 109 4.26 -10.57 -1.89
CA GLY A 109 5.21 -10.23 -0.84
C GLY A 109 4.63 -10.35 0.57
N LEU A 110 3.43 -9.81 0.78
CA LEU A 110 2.74 -9.92 2.06
C LEU A 110 2.39 -11.38 2.40
N ALA A 111 1.96 -12.16 1.41
CA ALA A 111 1.68 -13.58 1.60
C ALA A 111 2.95 -14.37 1.97
N GLU A 112 4.09 -14.09 1.33
CA GLU A 112 5.37 -14.73 1.65
C GLU A 112 5.89 -14.33 3.03
N LEU A 113 5.79 -13.04 3.39
CA LEU A 113 6.15 -12.56 4.73
C LEU A 113 5.31 -13.24 5.82
N TRP A 114 3.99 -13.34 5.60
CA TRP A 114 3.07 -14.05 6.49
C TRP A 114 3.40 -15.55 6.58
N ARG A 115 3.63 -16.24 5.46
CA ARG A 115 3.99 -17.67 5.48
C ARG A 115 5.29 -17.94 6.24
N ALA A 116 6.26 -17.05 6.12
CA ALA A 116 7.57 -17.21 6.73
C ALA A 116 7.59 -16.90 8.24
N HIS A 117 6.82 -15.89 8.67
CA HIS A 117 6.97 -15.29 10.00
C HIS A 117 5.65 -15.01 10.74
N GLY A 118 4.51 -15.30 10.10
CA GLY A 118 3.18 -15.10 10.66
C GLY A 118 2.77 -16.17 11.67
N ARG A 119 1.76 -15.84 12.47
CA ARG A 119 1.19 -16.70 13.52
C ARG A 119 -0.33 -16.78 13.45
N LEU A 120 -0.98 -15.69 13.05
CA LEU A 120 -2.43 -15.65 12.92
C LEU A 120 -2.87 -16.15 11.53
N PRO A 121 -4.13 -16.62 11.38
CA PRO A 121 -4.68 -16.96 10.07
C PRO A 121 -4.71 -15.74 9.13
N TRP A 122 -4.51 -15.96 7.84
CA TRP A 122 -4.48 -14.88 6.84
C TRP A 122 -5.77 -14.05 6.85
N GLU A 123 -6.92 -14.70 6.99
CA GLU A 123 -8.24 -14.08 7.02
C GLU A 123 -8.31 -13.02 8.13
N ARG A 124 -7.68 -13.29 9.28
CA ARG A 124 -7.65 -12.36 10.40
C ARG A 124 -6.87 -11.09 10.08
N LEU A 125 -5.79 -11.21 9.32
CA LEU A 125 -4.94 -10.08 8.92
C LEU A 125 -5.62 -9.18 7.88
N VAL A 126 -6.54 -9.74 7.09
CA VAL A 126 -7.30 -9.01 6.06
C VAL A 126 -8.46 -8.23 6.66
N GLU A 127 -9.06 -8.71 7.75
CA GLU A 127 -10.30 -8.17 8.31
C GLU A 127 -10.27 -6.65 8.57
N PRO A 128 -9.23 -6.04 9.17
CA PRO A 128 -9.21 -4.60 9.40
C PRO A 128 -9.28 -3.79 8.10
N ALA A 129 -8.54 -4.20 7.07
CA ALA A 129 -8.56 -3.55 5.77
C ALA A 129 -9.92 -3.69 5.08
N LEU A 130 -10.55 -4.86 5.21
CA LEU A 130 -11.88 -5.11 4.68
C LEU A 130 -12.95 -4.23 5.34
N GLN A 131 -12.87 -4.05 6.66
CA GLN A 131 -13.76 -3.16 7.40
C GLN A 131 -13.59 -1.71 6.94
N LEU A 132 -12.34 -1.22 6.84
CA LEU A 132 -12.06 0.13 6.32
C LEU A 132 -12.58 0.33 4.89
N ALA A 133 -12.51 -0.70 4.04
CA ALA A 133 -12.98 -0.61 2.66
C ALA A 133 -14.52 -0.55 2.56
N ARG A 134 -15.23 -1.15 3.52
CA ARG A 134 -16.70 -1.14 3.58
C ARG A 134 -17.26 0.13 4.22
N ASP A 135 -16.66 0.53 5.35
CA ASP A 135 -17.17 1.62 6.17
C ASP A 135 -16.62 2.98 5.73
N GLY A 136 -15.51 2.96 4.99
CA GLY A 136 -14.74 4.15 4.65
C GLY A 136 -13.79 4.57 5.76
N VAL A 137 -12.87 5.47 5.41
CA VAL A 137 -11.86 6.00 6.32
C VAL A 137 -11.61 7.48 6.01
N PRO A 138 -11.51 8.36 7.03
CA PRO A 138 -11.27 9.77 6.78
C PRO A 138 -9.92 10.00 6.09
N MET A 139 -9.92 10.73 4.97
CA MET A 139 -8.69 11.09 4.27
C MET A 139 -8.01 12.28 4.99
N PRO A 140 -6.76 12.15 5.47
CA PRO A 140 -6.04 13.25 6.12
C PRO A 140 -5.74 14.38 5.13
N ALA A 141 -5.54 15.60 5.64
CA ALA A 141 -5.27 16.78 4.82
C ALA A 141 -4.06 16.59 3.89
N SER A 142 -2.99 15.90 4.33
CA SER A 142 -1.85 15.58 3.48
C SER A 142 -2.22 14.72 2.26
N HIS A 143 -3.12 13.75 2.44
CA HIS A 143 -3.59 12.89 1.35
C HIS A 143 -4.54 13.64 0.41
N VAL A 144 -5.38 14.54 0.93
CA VAL A 144 -6.22 15.42 0.11
C VAL A 144 -5.35 16.29 -0.81
N ARG A 145 -4.29 16.91 -0.28
CA ARG A 145 -3.36 17.70 -1.12
C ARG A 145 -2.64 16.85 -2.16
N CYS A 146 -2.32 15.59 -1.83
CA CYS A 146 -1.75 14.65 -2.80
C CYS A 146 -2.76 14.30 -3.91
N LEU A 147 -4.02 14.06 -3.54
CA LEU A 147 -5.11 13.80 -4.48
C LEU A 147 -5.34 14.97 -5.43
N GLU A 148 -5.35 16.21 -4.92
CA GLU A 148 -5.48 17.43 -5.74
C GLU A 148 -4.35 17.55 -6.78
N MET A 149 -3.11 17.24 -6.39
CA MET A 149 -1.99 17.23 -7.35
C MET A 149 -2.17 16.13 -8.40
N LEU A 150 -2.58 14.93 -7.97
CA LEU A 150 -2.71 13.75 -8.82
C LEU A 150 -4.09 13.60 -9.48
N GLU A 151 -4.95 14.63 -9.44
CA GLU A 151 -6.35 14.54 -9.87
C GLU A 151 -6.46 14.00 -11.30
N SER A 152 -5.64 14.53 -12.21
CA SER A 152 -5.61 14.13 -13.63
C SER A 152 -5.22 12.67 -13.86
N VAL A 153 -4.60 12.04 -12.88
CA VAL A 153 -4.20 10.62 -12.90
C VAL A 153 -5.24 9.77 -12.17
N LEU A 154 -5.64 10.16 -10.96
CA LEU A 154 -6.51 9.34 -10.12
C LEU A 154 -7.98 9.37 -10.53
N THR A 155 -8.41 10.36 -11.32
CA THR A 155 -9.78 10.42 -11.85
C THR A 155 -9.95 9.73 -13.21
N LEU A 156 -8.89 9.14 -13.78
CA LEU A 156 -9.00 8.42 -15.06
C LEU A 156 -9.94 7.20 -14.96
N ASP A 157 -10.72 6.99 -16.02
CA ASP A 157 -11.63 5.85 -16.19
C ASP A 157 -12.55 5.60 -14.97
N ALA A 158 -12.35 4.48 -14.27
CA ALA A 158 -13.14 4.10 -13.10
C ALA A 158 -12.80 4.97 -11.86
N GLY A 159 -11.65 5.65 -11.87
CA GLY A 159 -11.15 6.48 -10.79
C GLY A 159 -12.05 7.68 -10.49
N ALA A 160 -12.65 8.33 -11.50
CA ALA A 160 -13.58 9.44 -11.31
C ALA A 160 -14.75 9.07 -10.38
N ARG A 161 -15.28 7.84 -10.48
CA ARG A 161 -16.38 7.39 -9.62
C ARG A 161 -15.98 7.23 -8.15
N ILE A 162 -14.69 7.05 -7.88
CA ILE A 162 -14.15 6.82 -6.53
C ILE A 162 -13.68 8.15 -5.93
N TYR A 163 -12.90 8.93 -6.69
CA TYR A 163 -12.20 10.11 -6.18
C TYR A 163 -12.88 11.45 -6.49
N ALA A 164 -13.80 11.50 -7.47
CA ALA A 164 -14.57 12.69 -7.84
C ALA A 164 -16.08 12.37 -7.99
N PRO A 165 -16.74 11.79 -6.96
CA PRO A 165 -18.14 11.44 -7.05
C PRO A 165 -19.01 12.69 -7.17
N GLY A 166 -19.51 12.96 -8.37
CA GLY A 166 -20.37 14.11 -8.68
C GLY A 166 -19.75 15.18 -9.58
N GLY A 167 -18.48 15.02 -9.97
CA GLY A 167 -17.72 16.01 -10.73
C GLY A 167 -16.92 16.89 -9.80
#